data_AF-A0A2S1Q8D1-F1
#
_entry.id   AF-A0A2S1Q8D1-F1
#
_cell.length_a   1.000
_cell.length_b   1.000
_cell.length_c   1.000
_cell.angle_alpha   90.00
_cell.angle_beta   90.00
_cell.angle_gamma   90.00
#
_symmetry.space_group_name_H-M   'P 1'
#
loop_
_entity.id
_entity.type
_entity.pdbx_description
1 polymer ?
#
loop_
_entity_poly.entity_id
_entity_poly.type
_entity_poly.pdbx_seq_one_letter_code
_entity_poly.pdbx_strand_id
1 'polypeptide(L)'
;MCFGTFLDYNRDWIDTVHFPPSLKQYPIQGKAVYKITGKVVSEFDFMTIEVTTLERQHYRSDTKTTAFYNPKGTPKEKNNHSPFKLIK
;
A
#
# COMPACT_ATOMS: atom_id res chain seq x y z
N MET A 1 5.91 14.16 -12.05
CA MET A 1 5.84 14.15 -10.58
C MET A 1 4.51 13.54 -10.19
N CYS A 2 4.47 12.76 -9.12
CA CYS A 2 3.25 12.12 -8.62
C CYS A 2 3.17 12.28 -7.10
N PHE A 3 1.96 12.37 -6.57
CA PHE A 3 1.67 12.46 -5.14
C PHE A 3 0.99 11.16 -4.70
N GLY A 4 1.39 10.65 -3.54
CA GLY A 4 0.82 9.44 -2.94
C GLY A 4 0.33 9.71 -1.54
N THR A 5 -0.68 8.95 -1.14
CA THR A 5 -1.23 8.96 0.22
C THR A 5 -1.33 7.51 0.67
N PHE A 6 -0.59 7.17 1.72
CA PHE A 6 -0.45 5.83 2.26
C PHE A 6 -0.98 5.76 3.69
N LEU A 7 -1.34 4.54 4.11
CA LEU A 7 -1.69 4.22 5.48
C LEU A 7 -0.56 3.41 6.08
N ASP A 8 -0.15 3.78 7.29
CA ASP A 8 0.81 3.02 8.06
C ASP A 8 0.13 1.90 8.88
N TYR A 9 0.89 1.24 9.77
CA TYR A 9 0.37 0.21 10.65
C TYR A 9 -0.67 0.74 11.66
N ASN A 10 -0.48 1.96 12.15
CA ASN A 10 -1.37 2.64 13.11
C ASN A 10 -2.60 3.26 12.44
N ARG A 11 -2.67 3.22 11.11
CA ARG A 11 -3.68 3.87 10.27
C ARG A 11 -3.54 5.40 10.23
N ASP A 12 -2.33 5.88 10.50
CA ASP A 12 -1.96 7.27 10.26
C ASP A 12 -1.70 7.47 8.76
N TRP A 13 -2.09 8.64 8.27
CA TRP A 13 -1.87 9.02 6.89
C TRP A 13 -0.43 9.48 6.68
N ILE A 14 0.19 9.00 5.61
CA ILE A 14 1.53 9.38 5.18
C ILE A 14 1.44 9.88 3.75
N ASP A 15 1.71 11.17 3.55
CA ASP A 15 1.77 11.76 2.23
C ASP A 15 3.19 11.72 1.65
N THR A 16 3.27 11.43 0.35
CA THR A 16 4.54 11.20 -0.35
C THR A 16 4.60 11.97 -1.66
N VAL A 17 5.81 12.41 -2.02
CA VAL A 17 6.11 13.08 -3.28
C VAL A 17 7.09 12.22 -4.08
N HIS A 18 6.73 11.89 -5.31
CA HIS A 18 7.54 11.10 -6.23
C HIS A 18 8.01 11.96 -7.41
N PHE A 19 9.27 12.38 -7.36
CA PHE A 19 9.89 13.14 -8.45
C PHE A 19 10.15 12.27 -9.68
N PRO A 20 10.18 12.85 -10.91
CA PRO A 20 10.28 12.09 -12.15
C PRO A 20 11.44 11.08 -12.22
N PRO A 21 12.67 11.39 -11.75
CA PRO A 21 13.77 10.41 -11.79
C PRO A 21 13.52 9.18 -10.92
N SER A 22 13.00 9.38 -9.69
CA SER A 22 12.64 8.29 -8.76
C SER A 22 11.48 7.47 -9.33
N LEU A 23 10.41 8.14 -9.79
CA LEU A 23 9.22 7.47 -10.31
C LEU A 23 9.50 6.64 -11.58
N LYS A 24 10.47 7.06 -12.40
CA LYS A 24 10.90 6.30 -13.58
C LYS A 24 11.58 4.97 -13.19
N GLN A 25 12.31 4.96 -12.08
CA GLN A 25 13.00 3.76 -11.58
C GLN A 25 12.07 2.88 -10.73
N TYR A 26 11.21 3.51 -9.93
CA TYR A 26 10.30 2.88 -8.96
C TYR A 26 8.86 3.32 -9.20
N PRO A 27 8.22 2.85 -10.28
CA PRO A 27 6.85 3.23 -10.60
C PRO A 27 5.87 2.67 -9.56
N ILE A 28 4.83 3.44 -9.26
CA ILE A 28 3.71 2.99 -8.41
C ILE A 28 2.91 1.92 -9.17
N GLN A 29 2.63 0.79 -8.52
CA GLN A 29 1.98 -0.39 -9.11
C GLN A 29 0.59 -0.66 -8.50
N GLY A 30 -0.27 0.37 -8.45
CA GLY A 30 -1.63 0.26 -7.93
C GLY A 30 -1.70 -0.03 -6.42
N LYS A 31 -2.75 -0.73 -5.98
CA LYS A 31 -2.99 -1.04 -4.56
C LYS A 31 -2.10 -2.18 -4.09
N ALA A 32 -1.16 -1.90 -3.20
CA ALA A 32 -0.31 -2.89 -2.56
C ALA A 32 0.28 -2.36 -1.24
N VAL A 33 0.99 -3.23 -0.53
CA VAL A 33 1.88 -2.82 0.55
C VAL A 33 3.22 -2.41 -0.07
N TYR A 34 3.73 -1.25 0.34
CA TYR A 34 4.97 -0.71 -0.17
C TYR A 34 5.96 -0.48 0.97
N LYS A 35 7.24 -0.73 0.68
CA LYS A 35 8.35 -0.19 1.46
C LYS A 35 8.76 1.12 0.81
N ILE A 36 8.57 2.21 1.53
CA ILE A 36 8.87 3.57 1.08
C ILE A 36 10.17 3.99 1.77
N THR A 37 11.15 4.46 1.01
CA THR A 37 12.36 5.11 1.54
C THR A 37 12.47 6.50 0.94
N GLY A 38 12.78 7.48 1.77
CA GLY A 38 12.87 8.86 1.32
C GLY A 38 13.27 9.81 2.44
N LYS A 39 13.41 11.08 2.08
CA LYS A 39 13.69 12.16 3.02
C LYS A 39 12.36 12.64 3.61
N VAL A 40 12.29 12.73 4.93
CA VAL A 40 11.16 13.39 5.62
C VAL A 40 11.35 14.90 5.50
N VAL A 41 10.35 15.59 5.00
CA VAL A 41 10.35 17.05 4.80
C VAL A 41 9.12 17.63 5.47
N SER A 42 9.29 18.79 6.11
CA SER A 42 8.22 19.54 6.74
C SER A 42 8.19 20.93 6.13
N GLU A 43 7.12 21.25 5.41
CA GLU A 43 6.90 22.56 4.79
C GLU A 43 5.49 23.02 5.15
N PHE A 44 5.35 24.26 5.63
CA PHE A 44 4.06 24.85 6.01
C PHE A 44 3.23 23.96 6.96
N ASP A 45 3.87 23.40 7.99
CA ASP A 45 3.27 22.46 8.95
C ASP A 45 2.70 21.17 8.33
N PHE A 46 3.17 20.83 7.12
CA PHE A 46 2.79 19.60 6.42
C PHE A 46 3.99 18.66 6.28
N MET A 47 3.88 17.47 6.87
CA MET A 47 4.93 16.46 6.87
C MET A 47 4.75 15.50 5.70
N THR A 48 5.79 15.38 4.86
CA THR A 48 5.77 14.51 3.68
C THR A 48 7.07 13.73 3.54
N ILE A 49 7.04 12.69 2.72
CA ILE A 49 8.23 11.94 2.33
C ILE A 49 8.55 12.20 0.86
N GLU A 50 9.71 12.79 0.59
CA GLU A 50 10.28 12.83 -0.76
C GLU A 50 10.90 11.46 -1.09
N VAL A 51 10.24 10.70 -1.94
CA VAL A 51 10.55 9.27 -2.13
C VAL A 51 11.75 9.06 -3.03
N THR A 52 12.77 8.38 -2.51
CA THR A 52 13.95 7.94 -3.27
C THR A 52 13.78 6.54 -3.83
N THR A 53 13.14 5.63 -3.09
CA THR A 53 12.83 4.27 -3.56
C THR A 53 11.44 3.83 -3.11
N LEU A 54 10.77 3.05 -3.96
CA LEU A 54 9.44 2.51 -3.70
C LEU A 54 9.38 1.04 -4.14
N GLU A 55 9.32 0.13 -3.18
CA GLU A 55 9.33 -1.31 -3.45
C GLU A 55 8.02 -1.96 -3.05
N ARG A 56 7.34 -2.58 -4.01
CA ARG A 56 6.14 -3.38 -3.73
C ARG A 56 6.54 -4.61 -2.93
N GLN A 57 5.90 -4.80 -1.78
CA GLN A 57 6.16 -5.94 -0.90
C GLN A 57 5.18 -7.09 -1.19
N HIS A 58 5.65 -8.31 -0.98
CA HIS A 58 4.79 -9.48 -1.02
C HIS A 58 3.91 -9.52 0.22
N TYR A 59 2.63 -9.86 0.02
CA TYR A 59 1.76 -10.17 1.14
C TYR A 59 2.31 -11.38 1.88
N ARG A 60 2.44 -11.27 3.20
CA ARG A 60 2.71 -12.43 4.05
C ARG A 60 1.55 -13.40 3.90
N SER A 61 1.85 -14.65 3.56
CA SER A 61 0.87 -15.74 3.58
C SER A 61 0.52 -16.03 5.03
N ASP A 62 -0.53 -15.37 5.53
CA ASP A 62 -1.24 -15.78 6.74
C ASP A 62 -2.43 -16.66 6.34
N THR A 63 -2.83 -17.58 7.21
CA THR A 63 -3.99 -18.47 7.00
C THR A 63 -5.28 -17.67 6.76
N LYS A 64 -5.32 -16.41 7.22
CA LYS A 64 -6.42 -15.46 6.99
C LYS A 64 -6.30 -14.72 5.65
N THR A 65 -5.09 -14.43 5.17
CA THR A 65 -4.85 -13.66 3.93
C THR A 65 -5.11 -14.51 2.68
N THR A 66 -4.79 -15.80 2.73
CA THR A 66 -5.00 -16.74 1.62
C THR A 66 -6.47 -17.00 1.30
N ALA A 67 -7.38 -16.74 2.24
CA ALA A 67 -8.83 -16.83 2.00
C ALA A 67 -9.35 -15.72 1.07
N PHE A 68 -8.66 -14.56 1.00
CA PHE A 68 -9.11 -13.38 0.23
C PHE A 68 -8.27 -13.08 -1.01
N TYR A 69 -7.05 -13.60 -1.09
CA TYR A 69 -6.15 -13.33 -2.22
C TYR A 69 -5.74 -14.65 -2.89
N ASN A 70 -6.36 -14.95 -4.03
CA ASN A 70 -6.00 -16.07 -4.88
C ASN A 70 -5.31 -15.59 -6.16
N PRO A 71 -3.97 -15.68 -6.28
CA PRO A 71 -3.25 -15.21 -7.46
C PRO A 71 -3.40 -16.12 -8.69
N LYS A 72 -3.98 -17.33 -8.57
CA LYS A 72 -4.15 -18.30 -9.67
C LYS A 72 -5.52 -19.00 -9.71
N GLY A 73 -6.56 -18.39 -9.13
CA GLY A 73 -7.88 -19.01 -9.07
C GLY A 73 -8.80 -18.53 -10.17
N THR A 74 -9.33 -19.46 -10.96
CA THR A 74 -10.69 -19.28 -11.48
C THR A 74 -11.63 -18.99 -10.30
N PRO A 75 -12.65 -18.12 -10.48
CA PRO A 75 -13.52 -17.71 -9.39
C PRO A 75 -14.23 -18.96 -8.84
N LYS A 76 -13.84 -19.40 -7.64
CA LYS A 76 -14.59 -20.45 -6.94
C LYS A 76 -15.82 -19.83 -6.29
N GLU A 77 -16.92 -20.53 -6.54
CA GLU A 77 -18.31 -20.21 -6.24
C GLU A 77 -18.58 -19.71 -4.82
N LYS A 78 -19.62 -18.88 -4.75
CA LYS A 78 -20.16 -18.22 -3.56
C LYS A 78 -20.48 -19.22 -2.45
N ASN A 79 -19.71 -19.21 -1.37
CA ASN A 79 -20.18 -19.69 -0.08
C ASN A 79 -20.30 -18.49 0.87
N ASN A 80 -21.55 -18.20 1.25
CA ASN A 80 -21.98 -17.08 2.08
C ASN A 80 -21.51 -17.22 3.54
N HIS A 81 -20.21 -17.08 3.77
CA HIS A 81 -19.71 -16.82 5.11
C HIS A 81 -18.63 -15.74 5.04
N SER A 82 -19.08 -14.48 5.15
CA SER A 82 -18.16 -13.37 5.39
C SER A 82 -17.54 -13.55 6.79
N PRO A 83 -16.21 -13.69 6.92
CA PRO A 83 -15.55 -13.74 8.22
C PRO A 83 -15.48 -12.35 8.89
N PHE A 84 -15.93 -11.30 8.20
CA PHE A 84 -16.18 -9.99 8.80
C PHE A 84 -17.66 -9.84 9.10
N LYS A 85 -18.05 -10.23 10.31
CA LYS A 85 -19.27 -9.72 10.92
C LYS A 85 -18.92 -8.32 11.44
N LEU A 86 -19.43 -7.27 10.80
CA LEU A 86 -19.38 -5.93 11.39
C LEU A 86 -20.07 -6.02 12.74
N ILE A 87 -19.32 -5.76 13.81
CA ILE A 87 -19.86 -5.51 15.13
C ILE A 87 -20.59 -4.17 15.03
N LYS A 88 -21.92 -4.19 15.22
CA LYS A 88 -22.73 -2.99 15.43
C LYS A 88 -22.55 -2.48 16.85
#